data_AF-A0A9X5CSN5-F1
#
_entry.id   AF-A0A9X5CSN5-F1
#
_cell.length_a   1.000
_cell.length_b   1.000
_cell.length_c   1.000
_cell.angle_alpha   90.00
_cell.angle_beta   90.00
_cell.angle_gamma   90.00
#
_symmetry.space_group_name_H-M   'P 1'
#
loop_
_entity.id
_entity.type
_entity.pdbx_description
1 polymer ?
#
loop_
_entity_poly.entity_id
_entity_poly.type
_entity_poly.pdbx_seq_one_letter_code
_entity_poly.pdbx_strand_id
1 'polypeptide(L)'
;MGTRAAQRPGRGGRADPDHRTSTGSGPEGCVPPGARRPSRAGTESAVEALERTVVQGMRDTGANVGGLYLLSEEERALRLVVLSGVPWDVALPWARVGLSYHSPVADALRDRRLVWLGGPEEVARHYPQLAVVLPYPFSLAASAVTAGETVWGGLVLQWPGSHPKELSRAERATIGALSGRLGELMRAAHDGGRLPSADGTTRLTPPPDVLTGPPREPADAFAERLPGGCCSLNADGRIVFVTDTAARLLGTARSRLLGHRPWEALPWLNTPVAQDNYRAAVFSRRPTSFTVLHPPGRWLSF
;
A
#
# COMPACT_ATOMS: atom_id res chain seq x y z
N MET A 1 11.41 -15.85 -55.22
CA MET A 1 11.24 -16.72 -56.40
C MET A 1 11.08 -18.14 -55.89
N GLY A 2 9.95 -18.83 -55.95
CA GLY A 2 8.76 -18.68 -56.76
C GLY A 2 8.45 -20.07 -57.32
N THR A 3 7.57 -20.83 -56.66
CA THR A 3 6.92 -21.98 -57.32
C THR A 3 5.50 -22.14 -56.78
N ARG A 4 4.57 -22.18 -57.73
CA ARG A 4 3.10 -22.10 -57.61
C ARG A 4 2.55 -23.34 -58.35
N ALA A 5 1.54 -24.01 -57.82
CA ALA A 5 0.50 -24.79 -58.53
C ALA A 5 -0.38 -25.49 -57.47
N ALA A 6 -1.67 -25.14 -57.32
CA ALA A 6 -2.84 -25.64 -58.08
C ALA A 6 -3.11 -27.15 -57.78
N GLN A 7 -4.31 -27.66 -57.49
CA GLN A 7 -5.66 -27.33 -57.97
C GLN A 7 -6.70 -28.15 -57.14
N ARG A 8 -7.90 -27.60 -56.92
CA ARG A 8 -9.17 -28.32 -56.57
C ARG A 8 -9.79 -28.95 -57.85
N PRO A 9 -11.00 -29.59 -57.90
CA PRO A 9 -12.01 -29.98 -56.87
C PRO A 9 -12.59 -31.42 -57.06
N GLY A 10 -13.51 -31.83 -56.17
CA GLY A 10 -14.44 -32.94 -56.41
C GLY A 10 -15.78 -32.70 -55.68
N ARG A 11 -16.88 -32.65 -56.44
CA ARG A 11 -18.27 -32.39 -56.00
C ARG A 11 -19.07 -33.70 -56.09
N GLY A 12 -20.01 -33.87 -55.17
CA GLY A 12 -21.13 -34.83 -55.26
C GLY A 12 -21.54 -35.28 -53.85
N GLY A 13 -22.78 -35.23 -53.38
CA GLY A 13 -24.07 -34.91 -53.98
C GLY A 13 -25.15 -35.72 -53.23
N ARG A 14 -26.14 -35.02 -52.65
CA ARG A 14 -27.49 -35.47 -52.22
C ARG A 14 -27.61 -36.61 -51.18
N ALA A 15 -28.32 -36.37 -50.06
CA ALA A 15 -29.78 -36.57 -49.90
C ALA A 15 -30.17 -36.53 -48.40
N ASP A 16 -31.29 -35.88 -48.11
CA ASP A 16 -32.09 -35.86 -46.87
C ASP A 16 -32.77 -37.24 -46.65
N PRO A 17 -33.20 -37.70 -45.45
CA PRO A 17 -34.33 -37.10 -44.72
C PRO A 17 -34.36 -37.21 -43.17
N ASP A 18 -35.31 -36.47 -42.61
CA ASP A 18 -36.01 -36.52 -41.31
C ASP A 18 -35.91 -37.72 -40.34
N HIS A 19 -36.17 -37.36 -39.06
CA HIS A 19 -36.78 -38.12 -37.94
C HIS A 19 -35.94 -38.67 -36.76
N ARG A 20 -36.11 -37.97 -35.62
CA ARG A 20 -36.30 -38.39 -34.21
C ARG A 20 -35.90 -39.81 -33.76
N THR A 21 -35.10 -39.89 -32.70
CA THR A 21 -35.39 -40.43 -31.33
C THR A 21 -34.16 -41.06 -30.66
N SER A 22 -34.21 -41.11 -29.32
CA SER A 22 -33.39 -41.91 -28.38
C SER A 22 -32.08 -41.26 -27.91
N THR A 23 -32.07 -40.58 -26.77
CA THR A 23 -31.81 -41.11 -25.39
C THR A 23 -30.52 -41.91 -25.27
N GLY A 24 -29.42 -41.21 -24.98
CA GLY A 24 -28.20 -41.77 -24.41
C GLY A 24 -27.93 -41.11 -23.06
N SER A 25 -28.33 -41.77 -21.98
CA SER A 25 -27.94 -41.44 -20.61
C SER A 25 -26.44 -41.69 -20.45
N GLY A 26 -25.65 -40.62 -20.37
CA GLY A 26 -24.29 -40.64 -19.84
C GLY A 26 -24.33 -40.33 -18.33
N PRO A 27 -23.48 -40.97 -17.51
CA PRO A 27 -23.58 -40.86 -16.06
C PRO A 27 -23.29 -39.43 -15.61
N GLU A 28 -24.21 -38.92 -14.78
CA GLU A 28 -24.05 -37.69 -14.01
C GLU A 28 -22.76 -37.80 -13.18
N GLY A 29 -21.70 -37.18 -13.68
CA GLY A 29 -20.55 -36.84 -12.88
C GLY A 29 -21.03 -35.91 -11.77
N CYS A 30 -21.00 -36.40 -10.55
CA CYS A 30 -21.20 -35.63 -9.34
C CYS A 30 -20.16 -34.49 -9.32
N VAL A 31 -20.57 -33.30 -9.79
CA VAL A 31 -19.80 -32.08 -9.61
C VAL A 31 -19.85 -31.76 -8.12
N PRO A 32 -18.71 -31.74 -7.39
CA PRO A 32 -18.73 -31.35 -5.98
C PRO A 32 -19.30 -29.93 -5.86
N PRO A 33 -20.05 -29.62 -4.79
CA PRO A 33 -20.69 -28.32 -4.64
C PRO A 33 -19.63 -27.23 -4.72
N GLY A 34 -19.76 -26.40 -5.76
CA GLY A 34 -18.79 -25.37 -6.07
C GLY A 34 -18.54 -24.48 -4.86
N ALA A 35 -17.26 -24.32 -4.52
CA ALA A 35 -16.81 -23.29 -3.59
C ALA A 35 -17.46 -21.97 -4.01
N ARG A 36 -18.41 -21.50 -3.21
CA ARG A 36 -19.20 -20.30 -3.48
C ARG A 36 -18.20 -19.17 -3.61
N ARG A 37 -17.98 -18.67 -4.84
CA ARG A 37 -17.07 -17.55 -5.06
C ARG A 37 -17.51 -16.40 -4.15
N PRO A 38 -16.59 -15.81 -3.38
CA PRO A 38 -16.88 -14.66 -2.52
C PRO A 38 -17.68 -13.61 -3.29
N SER A 39 -18.74 -13.05 -2.68
CA SER A 39 -19.34 -11.86 -3.27
C SER A 39 -18.36 -10.70 -3.14
N ARG A 40 -18.18 -9.95 -4.23
CA ARG A 40 -17.26 -8.80 -4.26
C ARG A 40 -17.60 -7.77 -3.19
N ALA A 41 -18.89 -7.48 -3.00
CA ALA A 41 -19.39 -6.58 -1.96
C ALA A 41 -19.09 -7.07 -0.53
N GLY A 42 -19.16 -8.39 -0.28
CA GLY A 42 -18.81 -8.97 1.02
C GLY A 42 -17.32 -8.85 1.35
N THR A 43 -16.47 -9.00 0.33
CA THR A 43 -15.02 -8.84 0.44
C THR A 43 -14.64 -7.38 0.67
N GLU A 44 -15.25 -6.44 -0.07
CA GLU A 44 -15.04 -4.99 0.10
C GLU A 44 -15.41 -4.54 1.53
N SER A 45 -16.55 -4.99 2.06
CA SER A 45 -16.95 -4.69 3.44
C SER A 45 -15.97 -5.22 4.49
N ALA A 46 -15.37 -6.39 4.27
CA ALA A 46 -14.35 -6.94 5.17
C ALA A 46 -13.06 -6.13 5.13
N VAL A 47 -12.60 -5.72 3.93
CA VAL A 47 -11.42 -4.85 3.77
C VAL A 47 -11.65 -3.51 4.47
N GLU A 48 -12.83 -2.90 4.34
CA GLU A 48 -13.17 -1.65 5.02
C GLU A 48 -13.17 -1.77 6.55
N ALA A 49 -13.59 -2.91 7.09
CA ALA A 49 -13.53 -3.16 8.53
C ALA A 49 -12.08 -3.30 9.02
N LEU A 50 -11.23 -3.99 8.26
CA LEU A 50 -9.79 -4.10 8.54
C LEU A 50 -9.11 -2.73 8.46
N GLU A 51 -9.37 -1.96 7.40
CA GLU A 51 -8.87 -0.60 7.22
C GLU A 51 -9.21 0.29 8.41
N ARG A 52 -10.50 0.39 8.77
CA ARG A 52 -10.94 1.23 9.89
C ARG A 52 -10.26 0.81 11.19
N THR A 53 -10.05 -0.48 11.39
CA THR A 53 -9.39 -1.01 12.58
C THR A 53 -7.91 -0.64 12.61
N VAL A 54 -7.19 -0.73 11.48
CA VAL A 54 -5.79 -0.30 11.35
C VAL A 54 -5.67 1.19 11.63
N VAL A 55 -6.48 2.02 10.97
CA VAL A 55 -6.44 3.48 11.12
C VAL A 55 -6.76 3.90 12.56
N GLN A 56 -7.74 3.26 13.20
CA GLN A 56 -8.03 3.54 14.61
C GLN A 56 -6.86 3.15 15.50
N GLY A 57 -6.26 1.99 15.28
CA GLY A 57 -5.07 1.54 15.99
C GLY A 57 -3.87 2.49 15.83
N MET A 58 -3.70 3.07 14.63
CA MET A 58 -2.69 4.10 14.39
C MET A 58 -2.94 5.35 15.23
N ARG A 59 -4.20 5.83 15.33
CA ARG A 59 -4.56 6.97 16.20
C ARG A 59 -4.28 6.67 17.67
N ASP A 60 -4.68 5.50 18.13
CA ASP A 60 -4.56 5.09 19.54
C ASP A 60 -3.10 4.89 19.98
N THR A 61 -2.19 4.69 19.02
CA THR A 61 -0.76 4.48 19.26
C THR A 61 0.13 5.64 18.82
N GLY A 62 -0.42 6.64 18.12
CA GLY A 62 0.36 7.72 17.51
C GLY A 62 1.21 7.31 16.30
N ALA A 63 0.99 6.13 15.73
CA ALA A 63 1.71 5.66 14.55
C ALA A 63 1.34 6.48 13.31
N ASN A 64 2.34 6.87 12.51
CA ASN A 64 2.15 7.68 11.31
C ASN A 64 2.09 6.85 10.01
N VAL A 65 2.47 5.56 10.08
CA VAL A 65 2.34 4.58 9.00
C VAL A 65 1.80 3.28 9.57
N GLY A 66 0.89 2.64 8.84
CA GLY A 66 0.34 1.34 9.20
C GLY A 66 0.22 0.44 7.97
N GLY A 67 0.69 -0.79 8.09
CA GLY A 67 0.60 -1.82 7.07
C GLY A 67 0.02 -3.11 7.65
N LEU A 68 -1.01 -3.64 7.02
CA LEU A 68 -1.60 -4.93 7.36
C LEU A 68 -1.30 -5.93 6.26
N TYR A 69 -0.69 -7.03 6.64
CA TYR A 69 -0.34 -8.12 5.74
C TYR A 69 -1.25 -9.31 5.96
N LEU A 70 -1.64 -9.96 4.88
CA LEU A 70 -2.27 -11.27 4.88
C LEU A 70 -1.21 -12.34 4.59
N LEU A 71 -1.27 -13.44 5.33
CA LEU A 71 -0.44 -14.62 5.05
C LEU A 71 -1.02 -15.41 3.87
N SER A 72 -0.21 -15.63 2.84
CA SER A 72 -0.48 -16.63 1.80
C SER A 72 0.30 -17.90 2.12
N GLU A 73 -0.42 -18.98 2.42
CA GLU A 73 0.18 -20.29 2.70
C GLU A 73 0.83 -20.90 1.45
N GLU A 74 0.16 -20.79 0.30
CA GLU A 74 0.65 -21.29 -0.99
C GLU A 74 1.98 -20.64 -1.37
N GLU A 75 2.06 -19.31 -1.22
CA GLU A 75 3.24 -18.55 -1.63
C GLU A 75 4.31 -18.43 -0.54
N ARG A 76 4.02 -18.92 0.68
CA ARG A 76 4.84 -18.71 1.89
C ARG A 76 5.31 -17.26 2.05
N ALA A 77 4.40 -16.31 1.80
CA ALA A 77 4.69 -14.89 1.77
C ALA A 77 3.55 -14.06 2.40
N LEU A 78 3.92 -12.90 2.91
CA LEU A 78 3.03 -11.86 3.38
C LEU A 78 2.71 -10.90 2.24
N ARG A 79 1.44 -10.55 2.10
CA ARG A 79 0.93 -9.61 1.09
C ARG A 79 0.23 -8.44 1.76
N LEU A 80 0.61 -7.22 1.39
CA LEU A 80 0.05 -6.00 1.95
C LEU A 80 -1.40 -5.81 1.46
N VAL A 81 -2.36 -5.82 2.39
CA VAL A 81 -3.80 -5.68 2.08
C VAL A 81 -4.37 -4.31 2.48
N VAL A 82 -3.80 -3.69 3.51
CA VAL A 82 -4.12 -2.30 3.91
C VAL A 82 -2.81 -1.55 4.10
N LEU A 83 -2.75 -0.35 3.54
CA LEU A 83 -1.66 0.60 3.75
C LEU A 83 -2.23 1.98 4.09
N SER A 84 -1.69 2.60 5.14
CA SER A 84 -1.97 3.98 5.49
C SER A 84 -0.69 4.73 5.82
N GLY A 85 -0.67 6.02 5.50
CA GLY A 85 0.38 6.93 5.95
C GLY A 85 1.51 7.19 4.96
N VAL A 86 1.68 6.35 3.93
CA VAL A 86 2.71 6.54 2.89
C VAL A 86 2.16 6.28 1.48
N PRO A 87 2.76 6.89 0.44
CA PRO A 87 2.41 6.61 -0.94
C PRO A 87 2.69 5.15 -1.35
N TRP A 88 1.87 4.62 -2.25
CA TRP A 88 2.01 3.24 -2.71
C TRP A 88 3.35 2.92 -3.37
N ASP A 89 3.87 3.80 -4.22
CA ASP A 89 5.17 3.64 -4.89
C ASP A 89 6.35 3.66 -3.91
N VAL A 90 6.18 4.34 -2.78
CA VAL A 90 7.15 4.31 -1.68
C VAL A 90 7.07 2.96 -0.98
N ALA A 91 5.87 2.41 -0.73
CA ALA A 91 5.67 1.12 -0.06
C ALA A 91 5.89 -0.11 -0.95
N LEU A 92 5.93 0.07 -2.28
CA LEU A 92 5.98 -1.01 -3.28
C LEU A 92 7.06 -2.10 -2.99
N PRO A 93 8.29 -1.76 -2.56
CA PRO A 93 9.31 -2.77 -2.24
C PRO A 93 8.88 -3.74 -1.12
N TRP A 94 7.93 -3.33 -0.27
CA TRP A 94 7.39 -4.12 0.84
C TRP A 94 5.98 -4.63 0.58
N ALA A 95 5.43 -4.46 -0.63
CA ALA A 95 4.10 -4.99 -0.97
C ALA A 95 4.02 -6.52 -0.78
N ARG A 96 5.16 -7.21 -0.93
CA ARG A 96 5.34 -8.63 -0.66
C ARG A 96 6.56 -8.85 0.23
N VAL A 97 6.43 -9.68 1.25
CA VAL A 97 7.54 -10.08 2.13
C VAL A 97 7.57 -11.61 2.25
N GLY A 98 8.65 -12.25 1.83
CA GLY A 98 8.79 -13.72 1.97
C GLY A 98 9.08 -14.13 3.42
N LEU A 99 8.47 -15.22 3.89
CA LEU A 99 8.66 -15.70 5.26
C LEU A 99 10.05 -16.28 5.55
N SER A 100 10.82 -16.59 4.50
CA SER A 100 12.21 -17.04 4.59
C SER A 100 13.19 -15.90 4.85
N TYR A 101 12.80 -14.65 4.60
CA TYR A 101 13.67 -13.49 4.83
C TYR A 101 13.58 -13.01 6.28
N HIS A 102 14.72 -12.58 6.81
CA HIS A 102 14.80 -11.89 8.10
C HIS A 102 14.25 -10.48 7.95
N SER A 103 12.96 -10.33 8.24
CA SER A 103 12.27 -9.05 8.27
C SER A 103 11.49 -8.93 9.57
N PRO A 104 11.26 -7.71 10.09
CA PRO A 104 10.58 -7.53 11.37
C PRO A 104 9.23 -8.24 11.44
N VAL A 105 8.44 -8.18 10.37
CA VAL A 105 7.13 -8.82 10.31
C VAL A 105 7.23 -10.35 10.18
N ALA A 106 8.14 -10.89 9.36
CA ALA A 106 8.31 -12.33 9.25
C ALA A 106 8.80 -12.97 10.56
N ASP A 107 9.72 -12.29 11.26
CA ASP A 107 10.24 -12.76 12.55
C ASP A 107 9.17 -12.65 13.65
N ALA A 108 8.33 -11.59 13.63
CA ALA A 108 7.19 -11.48 14.54
C ALA A 108 6.19 -12.65 14.38
N LEU A 109 5.95 -13.10 13.15
CA LEU A 109 5.11 -14.26 12.86
C LEU A 109 5.75 -15.57 13.33
N ARG A 110 7.04 -15.76 13.03
CA ARG A 110 7.78 -16.98 13.37
C ARG A 110 7.87 -17.19 14.87
N ASP A 111 8.16 -16.12 15.60
CA ASP A 111 8.40 -16.16 17.04
C ASP A 111 7.13 -15.85 17.86
N ARG A 112 6.02 -15.47 17.20
CA ARG A 112 4.76 -15.03 17.82
C ARG A 112 4.97 -13.97 18.91
N ARG A 113 5.87 -13.02 18.66
CA ARG A 113 6.21 -11.94 19.58
C ARG A 113 6.19 -10.60 18.89
N LEU A 114 5.95 -9.55 19.67
CA LEU A 114 6.13 -8.19 19.19
C LEU A 114 7.62 -7.90 18.98
N VAL A 115 7.98 -7.52 17.76
CA VAL A 115 9.29 -6.95 17.41
C VAL A 115 9.18 -5.43 17.50
N TRP A 116 10.09 -4.82 18.24
CA TRP A 116 10.23 -3.36 18.36
C TRP A 116 11.61 -2.95 17.86
N LEU A 117 11.66 -1.86 17.09
CA LEU A 117 12.86 -1.19 16.61
C LEU A 117 12.73 0.30 16.91
N GLY A 118 13.40 0.78 17.95
CA GLY A 118 13.35 2.16 18.46
C GLY A 118 14.22 3.16 17.70
N GLY A 119 14.82 2.76 16.57
CA GLY A 119 15.67 3.64 15.79
C GLY A 119 16.53 2.93 14.75
N PRO A 120 17.24 3.72 13.91
CA PRO A 120 18.06 3.20 12.82
C PRO A 120 19.20 2.29 13.31
N GLU A 121 19.72 2.49 14.52
CA GLU A 121 20.78 1.63 15.07
C GLU A 121 20.30 0.20 15.30
N GLU A 122 19.07 0.01 15.78
CA GLU A 122 18.49 -1.33 15.96
C GLU A 122 18.13 -1.98 14.63
N VAL A 123 17.67 -1.19 13.65
CA VAL A 123 17.45 -1.66 12.27
C VAL A 123 18.77 -2.14 11.67
N ALA A 124 19.84 -1.34 11.76
CA ALA A 124 21.15 -1.72 11.22
C ALA A 124 21.73 -2.97 11.90
N ARG A 125 21.50 -3.13 13.20
CA ARG A 125 22.01 -4.26 13.98
C ARG A 125 21.28 -5.57 13.67
N HIS A 126 19.96 -5.55 13.58
CA HIS A 126 19.15 -6.78 13.48
C HIS A 126 18.66 -7.06 12.06
N TYR A 127 18.51 -6.03 11.22
CA TYR A 127 17.94 -6.09 9.89
C TYR A 127 18.77 -5.25 8.90
N PRO A 128 20.06 -5.57 8.67
CA PRO A 128 20.96 -4.74 7.86
C PRO A 128 20.47 -4.53 6.42
N GLN A 129 19.78 -5.51 5.84
CA GLN A 129 19.16 -5.41 4.51
C GLN A 129 18.04 -4.38 4.49
N LEU A 130 17.27 -4.27 5.58
CA LEU A 130 16.23 -3.25 5.71
C LEU A 130 16.87 -1.86 5.87
N ALA A 131 17.95 -1.73 6.64
CA ALA A 131 18.66 -0.46 6.81
C ALA A 131 19.21 0.12 5.49
N VAL A 132 19.59 -0.75 4.55
CA VAL A 132 20.05 -0.32 3.20
C VAL A 132 18.91 0.26 2.37
N VAL A 133 17.71 -0.30 2.46
CA VAL A 133 16.55 0.12 1.64
C VAL A 133 15.77 1.26 2.31
N LEU A 134 15.82 1.36 3.64
CA LEU A 134 15.23 2.45 4.43
C LEU A 134 16.29 3.14 5.30
N PRO A 135 17.18 3.96 4.71
CA PRO A 135 18.23 4.67 5.43
C PRO A 135 17.71 5.93 6.14
N TYR A 136 16.45 5.91 6.60
CA TYR A 136 15.78 7.07 7.20
C TYR A 136 15.52 6.84 8.70
N PRO A 137 15.49 7.90 9.53
CA PRO A 137 15.23 7.73 10.95
C PRO A 137 13.74 7.50 11.21
N PHE A 138 13.38 6.32 11.69
CA PHE A 138 12.03 5.94 12.13
C PHE A 138 12.11 4.94 13.29
N SER A 139 10.99 4.75 13.99
CA SER A 139 10.78 3.58 14.87
C SER A 139 9.71 2.68 14.27
N LEU A 140 9.77 1.37 14.53
CA LEU A 140 8.90 0.38 13.93
C LEU A 140 8.51 -0.70 14.93
N ALA A 141 7.23 -1.07 14.90
CA ALA A 141 6.68 -2.22 15.61
C ALA A 141 6.14 -3.21 14.57
N ALA A 142 6.46 -4.49 14.75
CA ALA A 142 5.88 -5.56 13.94
C ALA A 142 5.32 -6.66 14.86
N SER A 143 4.09 -7.08 14.59
CA SER A 143 3.38 -8.08 15.38
C SER A 143 2.70 -9.11 14.49
N ALA A 144 2.61 -10.36 14.96
CA ALA A 144 1.73 -11.35 14.36
C ALA A 144 0.25 -10.97 14.61
N VAL A 145 -0.58 -11.20 13.60
CA VAL A 145 -2.04 -11.07 13.69
C VAL A 145 -2.62 -12.47 13.85
N THR A 146 -3.19 -12.76 15.02
CA THR A 146 -3.59 -14.12 15.42
C THR A 146 -5.03 -14.15 15.93
N ALA A 147 -5.74 -15.25 15.67
CA ALA A 147 -7.01 -15.56 16.32
C ALA A 147 -6.94 -16.99 16.85
N GLY A 148 -6.94 -17.15 18.17
CA GLY A 148 -6.54 -18.40 18.82
C GLY A 148 -5.08 -18.74 18.48
N GLU A 149 -4.83 -19.98 18.05
CA GLU A 149 -3.47 -20.45 17.66
C GLU A 149 -3.11 -20.13 16.20
N THR A 150 -4.10 -19.74 15.38
CA THR A 150 -3.93 -19.49 13.95
C THR A 150 -3.32 -18.11 13.71
N VAL A 151 -2.27 -18.08 12.89
CA VAL A 151 -1.64 -16.84 12.40
C VAL A 151 -2.25 -16.48 11.06
N TRP A 152 -2.90 -15.32 10.98
CA TRP A 152 -3.58 -14.84 9.77
C TRP A 152 -2.70 -13.91 8.93
N GLY A 153 -1.67 -13.32 9.54
CA GLY A 153 -0.84 -12.33 8.89
C GLY A 153 -0.01 -11.52 9.86
N GLY A 154 0.35 -10.32 9.46
CA GLY A 154 1.23 -9.44 10.23
C GLY A 154 0.78 -7.99 10.20
N LEU A 155 1.03 -7.29 11.29
CA LEU A 155 0.81 -5.85 11.43
C LEU A 155 2.17 -5.17 11.54
N VAL A 156 2.37 -4.09 10.77
CA VAL A 156 3.51 -3.19 10.89
C VAL A 156 2.98 -1.80 11.19
N LEU A 157 3.52 -1.18 12.24
CA LEU A 157 3.29 0.21 12.60
C LEU A 157 4.63 0.94 12.61
N GLN A 158 4.64 2.20 12.18
CA GLN A 158 5.81 3.04 12.17
C GLN A 158 5.52 4.35 12.89
N TRP A 159 6.56 4.93 13.48
CA TRP A 159 6.57 6.26 14.08
C TRP A 159 7.70 7.12 13.50
N PRO A 160 7.58 8.45 13.57
CA PRO A 160 8.67 9.37 13.24
C PRO A 160 9.94 9.06 14.04
N GLY A 161 11.11 9.43 13.51
CA GLY A 161 12.37 9.23 14.22
C GLY A 161 12.52 10.03 15.53
N SER A 162 11.58 10.92 15.85
CA SER A 162 11.49 11.62 17.15
C SER A 162 10.79 10.80 18.23
N HIS A 163 10.22 9.64 17.90
CA HIS A 163 9.60 8.75 18.87
C HIS A 163 10.63 8.30 19.93
N PRO A 164 10.23 8.14 21.21
CA PRO A 164 11.09 7.53 22.22
C PRO A 164 11.68 6.19 21.77
N LYS A 165 12.93 5.92 22.16
CA LYS A 165 13.63 4.67 21.77
C LYS A 165 12.97 3.42 22.36
N GLU A 166 12.24 3.56 23.46
CA GLU A 166 11.55 2.47 24.13
C GLU A 166 10.05 2.54 23.89
N LEU A 167 9.45 1.38 23.60
CA LEU A 167 8.00 1.25 23.50
C LEU A 167 7.37 1.19 24.88
N SER A 168 6.43 2.10 25.17
CA SER A 168 5.76 2.13 26.45
C SER A 168 4.89 0.88 26.68
N ARG A 169 4.57 0.60 27.96
CA ARG A 169 3.66 -0.50 28.31
C ARG A 169 2.26 -0.31 27.73
N ALA A 170 1.79 0.94 27.67
CA ALA A 170 0.49 1.28 27.12
C ALA A 170 0.44 1.00 25.61
N GLU A 171 1.43 1.48 24.85
CA GLU A 171 1.51 1.22 23.41
C GLU A 171 1.60 -0.27 23.11
N ARG A 172 2.43 -1.01 23.86
CA ARG A 172 2.54 -2.47 23.72
C ARG A 172 1.19 -3.16 23.93
N ALA A 173 0.43 -2.76 24.95
CA ALA A 173 -0.90 -3.31 25.21
C ALA A 173 -1.88 -2.97 24.09
N THR A 174 -1.86 -1.73 23.59
CA THR A 174 -2.71 -1.29 22.47
C THR A 174 -2.39 -2.07 21.19
N ILE A 175 -1.12 -2.27 20.85
CA ILE A 175 -0.69 -3.05 19.68
C ILE A 175 -1.14 -4.52 19.80
N GLY A 176 -1.05 -5.11 20.99
CA GLY A 176 -1.55 -6.45 21.26
C GLY A 176 -3.07 -6.56 21.05
N ALA A 177 -3.83 -5.64 21.63
CA ALA A 177 -5.29 -5.60 21.48
C ALA A 177 -5.72 -5.38 20.01
N LEU A 178 -5.01 -4.51 19.30
CA LEU A 178 -5.21 -4.26 17.87
C LEU A 178 -4.94 -5.52 17.04
N SER A 179 -3.82 -6.20 17.28
CA SER A 179 -3.44 -7.43 16.57
C SER A 179 -4.46 -8.55 16.79
N GLY A 180 -4.95 -8.71 18.03
CA GLY A 180 -6.03 -9.67 18.34
C GLY A 180 -7.34 -9.33 17.63
N ARG A 181 -7.76 -8.06 17.65
CA ARG A 181 -8.99 -7.61 16.96
C ARG A 181 -8.92 -7.84 15.45
N LEU A 182 -7.76 -7.55 14.83
CA LEU A 182 -7.54 -7.80 13.42
C LEU A 182 -7.59 -9.30 13.09
N GLY A 183 -7.03 -10.15 13.96
CA GLY A 183 -7.10 -11.60 13.80
C GLY A 183 -8.54 -12.11 13.83
N GLU A 184 -9.34 -11.63 14.77
CA GLU A 184 -10.76 -11.97 14.86
C GLU A 184 -11.56 -11.56 13.61
N LEU A 185 -11.28 -10.37 13.08
CA LEU A 185 -11.89 -9.91 11.82
C LEU A 185 -11.46 -10.75 10.62
N MET A 186 -10.18 -11.13 10.53
CA MET A 186 -9.68 -12.00 9.47
C MET A 186 -10.30 -13.40 9.55
N ARG A 187 -10.40 -13.98 10.76
CA ARG A 187 -11.09 -15.25 10.99
C ARG A 187 -12.55 -15.20 10.53
N ALA A 188 -13.31 -14.22 10.99
CA ALA A 188 -14.71 -14.06 10.60
C ALA A 188 -14.90 -13.80 9.09
N ALA A 189 -13.93 -13.13 8.44
CA ALA A 189 -13.92 -12.95 6.99
C ALA A 189 -13.62 -14.27 6.28
N HIS A 190 -12.68 -15.07 6.76
CA HIS A 190 -12.35 -16.39 6.22
C HIS A 190 -13.51 -17.37 6.33
N ASP A 191 -14.10 -17.51 7.52
CA ASP A 191 -15.24 -18.41 7.77
C ASP A 191 -16.44 -18.05 6.89
N GLY A 192 -16.61 -16.76 6.58
CA GLY A 192 -17.63 -16.26 5.67
C GLY A 192 -17.27 -16.29 4.19
N GLY A 193 -16.08 -16.79 3.81
CA GLY A 193 -15.58 -16.78 2.43
C GLY A 193 -15.44 -15.36 1.85
N ARG A 194 -15.01 -14.39 2.65
CA ARG A 194 -14.87 -12.96 2.31
C ARG A 194 -13.47 -12.41 2.61
N LEU A 195 -12.54 -13.28 2.99
CA LEU A 195 -11.15 -12.87 3.21
C LEU A 195 -10.59 -12.31 1.89
N PRO A 196 -9.90 -11.16 1.92
CA PRO A 196 -9.31 -10.60 0.71
C PRO A 196 -8.36 -11.61 0.07
N SER A 197 -8.41 -11.74 -1.25
CA SER A 197 -7.43 -12.58 -1.95
C SER A 197 -6.04 -11.96 -1.82
N ALA A 198 -5.02 -12.82 -1.72
CA ALA A 198 -3.62 -12.43 -1.82
C ALA A 198 -3.29 -11.75 -3.18
N ASP A 199 -4.09 -12.00 -4.22
CA ASP A 199 -3.98 -11.38 -5.54
C ASP A 199 -4.79 -10.07 -5.67
N GLY A 200 -5.46 -9.64 -4.60
CA GLY A 200 -6.27 -8.42 -4.58
C GLY A 200 -5.44 -7.13 -4.56
N THR A 201 -6.04 -6.03 -5.01
CA THR A 201 -5.45 -4.69 -4.88
C THR A 201 -5.39 -4.25 -3.42
N THR A 202 -4.20 -3.82 -2.97
CA THR A 202 -4.00 -3.19 -1.65
C THR A 202 -4.89 -1.97 -1.48
N ARG A 203 -5.56 -1.87 -0.33
CA ARG A 203 -6.33 -0.68 0.00
C ARG A 203 -5.43 0.42 0.56
N LEU A 204 -5.37 1.54 -0.16
CA LEU A 204 -4.64 2.75 0.22
C LEU A 204 -5.56 3.66 1.02
N THR A 205 -5.08 4.09 2.19
CA THR A 205 -5.85 4.92 3.11
C THR A 205 -5.06 6.18 3.45
N PRO A 206 -5.67 7.38 3.46
CA PRO A 206 -4.98 8.56 3.94
C PRO A 206 -4.52 8.38 5.41
N PRO A 207 -3.39 8.98 5.81
CA PRO A 207 -3.00 9.02 7.21
C PRO A 207 -4.12 9.61 8.10
N PRO A 208 -4.23 9.17 9.36
CA PRO A 208 -5.28 9.62 10.29
C PRO A 208 -5.36 11.15 10.49
N ASP A 209 -4.25 11.87 10.24
CA ASP A 209 -4.13 13.32 10.39
C ASP A 209 -4.11 14.12 9.07
N VAL A 210 -4.44 13.49 7.93
CA VAL A 210 -4.72 14.30 6.72
C VAL A 210 -5.95 15.13 7.02
N LEU A 211 -5.78 16.46 6.99
CA LEU A 211 -6.81 17.49 7.13
C LEU A 211 -8.00 17.24 6.18
N THR A 212 -8.90 16.34 6.58
CA THR A 212 -10.27 16.24 6.09
C THR A 212 -11.11 17.19 6.94
N GLY A 213 -10.90 18.50 6.72
CA GLY A 213 -11.59 19.58 7.44
C GLY A 213 -12.39 20.49 6.49
N PRO A 214 -13.21 21.40 7.07
CA PRO A 214 -14.07 22.37 6.35
C PRO A 214 -13.26 23.37 5.48
N PRO A 215 -13.90 24.31 4.74
CA PRO A 215 -13.28 25.06 3.64
C PRO A 215 -11.91 25.65 3.97
N ARG A 216 -10.95 25.39 3.08
CA ARG A 216 -9.54 25.71 3.25
C ARG A 216 -9.20 27.19 3.06
N GLU A 217 -10.17 28.04 2.74
CA GLU A 217 -9.93 29.44 2.38
C GLU A 217 -9.09 30.23 3.40
N PRO A 218 -9.30 30.15 4.73
CA PRO A 218 -8.45 30.87 5.68
C PRO A 218 -7.01 30.36 5.75
N ALA A 219 -6.82 29.04 5.62
CA ALA A 219 -5.50 28.40 5.64
C ALA A 219 -4.74 28.64 4.33
N ASP A 220 -5.44 28.57 3.20
CA ASP A 220 -4.92 28.88 1.88
C ASP A 220 -4.51 30.36 1.81
N ALA A 221 -5.38 31.27 2.28
CA ALA A 221 -5.05 32.69 2.37
C ALA A 221 -3.87 32.97 3.31
N PHE A 222 -3.72 32.20 4.39
CA PHE A 222 -2.52 32.28 5.25
C PHE A 222 -1.26 31.83 4.52
N ALA A 223 -1.30 30.70 3.81
CA ALA A 223 -0.17 30.22 3.03
C ALA A 223 0.23 31.20 1.92
N GLU A 224 -0.72 31.90 1.29
CA GLU A 224 -0.44 32.95 0.29
C GLU A 224 0.31 34.17 0.88
N ARG A 225 0.23 34.38 2.19
CA ARG A 225 0.96 35.47 2.89
C ARG A 225 2.35 35.07 3.37
N LEU A 226 2.70 33.78 3.33
CA LEU A 226 4.02 33.32 3.75
C LEU A 226 5.09 33.72 2.72
N PRO A 227 6.30 34.08 3.17
CA PRO A 227 7.41 34.33 2.25
C PRO A 227 7.80 33.03 1.54
N GLY A 228 8.03 33.12 0.23
CA GLY A 228 8.34 31.98 -0.62
C GLY A 228 7.11 31.33 -1.24
N GLY A 229 7.26 30.11 -1.76
CA GLY A 229 6.18 29.34 -2.35
C GLY A 229 5.83 28.13 -1.49
N CYS A 230 4.55 27.98 -1.15
CA CYS A 230 4.05 26.80 -0.45
C CYS A 230 3.27 25.88 -1.40
N CYS A 231 3.38 24.57 -1.17
CA CYS A 231 2.51 23.54 -1.74
C CYS A 231 2.29 22.42 -0.72
N SER A 232 1.24 21.63 -0.89
CA SER A 232 0.96 20.46 -0.06
C SER A 232 0.71 19.23 -0.93
N LEU A 233 1.15 18.07 -0.43
CA LEU A 233 0.98 16.77 -1.08
C LEU A 233 -0.02 15.92 -0.29
N ASN A 234 -0.84 15.15 -0.99
CA ASN A 234 -1.67 14.13 -0.35
C ASN A 234 -0.88 12.83 -0.07
N ALA A 235 -1.57 11.82 0.46
CA ALA A 235 -0.98 10.52 0.77
C ALA A 235 -0.32 9.82 -0.44
N ASP A 236 -0.77 10.11 -1.66
CA ASP A 236 -0.21 9.54 -2.90
C ASP A 236 0.95 10.37 -3.48
N GLY A 237 1.37 11.42 -2.79
CA GLY A 237 2.40 12.35 -3.25
C GLY A 237 1.93 13.35 -4.31
N ARG A 238 0.61 13.51 -4.51
CA ARG A 238 0.04 14.43 -5.49
C ARG A 238 -0.17 15.81 -4.89
N ILE A 239 0.15 16.85 -5.65
CA ILE A 239 -0.05 18.24 -5.23
C ILE A 239 -1.54 18.52 -5.13
N VAL A 240 -2.01 18.87 -3.93
CA VAL A 240 -3.42 19.19 -3.65
C VAL A 240 -3.64 20.66 -3.31
N PHE A 241 -2.58 21.39 -3.01
CA PHE A 241 -2.57 22.81 -2.80
C PHE A 241 -1.26 23.39 -3.30
N VAL A 242 -1.31 24.57 -3.90
CA VAL A 242 -0.14 25.32 -4.35
C VAL A 242 -0.49 26.80 -4.32
N THR A 243 0.40 27.61 -3.76
CA THR A 243 0.26 29.09 -3.75
C THR A 243 0.56 29.70 -5.11
N ASP A 244 0.07 30.92 -5.36
CA ASP A 244 0.40 31.67 -6.58
C ASP A 244 1.91 31.95 -6.67
N THR A 245 2.55 32.23 -5.53
CA THR A 245 4.01 32.41 -5.49
C THR A 245 4.76 31.13 -5.83
N ALA A 246 4.34 29.97 -5.31
CA ALA A 246 4.93 28.69 -5.73
C ALA A 246 4.77 28.44 -7.23
N ALA A 247 3.58 28.64 -7.80
CA ALA A 247 3.36 28.45 -9.23
C ALA A 247 4.28 29.33 -10.10
N ARG A 248 4.47 30.60 -9.72
CA ARG A 248 5.42 31.51 -10.39
C ARG A 248 6.88 31.08 -10.23
N LEU A 249 7.29 30.65 -9.04
CA LEU A 249 8.64 30.14 -8.77
C LEU A 249 8.92 28.81 -9.50
N LEU A 250 7.91 27.99 -9.74
CA LEU A 250 8.01 26.74 -10.48
C LEU A 250 7.82 26.92 -12.01
N GLY A 251 7.51 28.15 -12.45
CA GLY A 251 7.32 28.47 -13.87
C GLY A 251 6.14 27.73 -14.52
N THR A 252 5.19 27.23 -13.72
CA THR A 252 4.14 26.31 -14.17
C THR A 252 2.79 26.71 -13.59
N ALA A 253 1.76 26.75 -14.43
CA ALA A 253 0.41 27.11 -14.01
C ALA A 253 -0.15 26.14 -12.94
N ARG A 254 -0.91 26.67 -11.97
CA ARG A 254 -1.50 25.88 -10.87
C ARG A 254 -2.31 24.69 -11.37
N SER A 255 -3.09 24.87 -12.44
CA SER A 255 -3.90 23.82 -13.08
C SER A 255 -3.08 22.63 -13.61
N ARG A 256 -1.80 22.84 -13.95
CA ARG A 256 -0.89 21.77 -14.39
C ARG A 256 -0.15 21.09 -13.23
N LEU A 257 -0.11 21.74 -12.06
CA LEU A 257 0.52 21.19 -10.86
C LEU A 257 -0.47 20.33 -10.05
N LEU A 258 -1.70 20.83 -9.87
CA LEU A 258 -2.71 20.18 -9.05
C LEU A 258 -3.06 18.78 -9.60
N GLY A 259 -3.22 17.83 -8.69
CA GLY A 259 -3.54 16.42 -8.99
C GLY A 259 -2.35 15.60 -9.52
N HIS A 260 -1.21 16.22 -9.79
CA HIS A 260 -0.02 15.55 -10.31
C HIS A 260 1.06 15.42 -9.23
N ARG A 261 1.95 14.44 -9.39
CA ARG A 261 3.16 14.37 -8.56
C ARG A 261 4.15 15.45 -8.98
N PRO A 262 5.01 15.95 -8.07
CA PRO A 262 5.99 16.98 -8.41
C PRO A 262 6.82 16.66 -9.65
N TRP A 263 7.34 15.44 -9.77
CA TRP A 263 8.15 15.00 -10.93
C TRP A 263 7.34 14.69 -12.20
N GLU A 264 6.02 14.51 -12.10
CA GLU A 264 5.13 14.38 -13.27
C GLU A 264 4.89 15.76 -13.90
N ALA A 265 4.58 16.76 -13.07
CA ALA A 265 4.30 18.12 -13.51
C ALA A 265 5.58 18.94 -13.80
N LEU A 266 6.68 18.60 -13.12
CA LEU A 266 7.97 19.29 -13.20
C LEU A 266 9.07 18.26 -13.49
N PRO A 267 9.29 17.86 -14.76
CA PRO A 267 10.26 16.81 -15.09
C PRO A 267 11.69 17.10 -14.62
N TRP A 268 12.07 18.38 -14.47
CA TRP A 268 13.37 18.79 -13.94
C TRP A 268 13.53 18.52 -12.42
N LEU A 269 12.45 18.23 -11.69
CA LEU A 269 12.48 17.70 -10.32
C LEU A 269 12.67 16.18 -10.27
N ASN A 270 12.62 15.47 -11.40
CA ASN A 270 12.82 14.03 -11.43
C ASN A 270 14.30 13.64 -11.28
N THR A 271 14.89 14.02 -10.16
CA THR A 271 16.29 13.80 -9.81
C THR A 271 16.40 12.88 -8.59
N PRO A 272 17.49 12.10 -8.46
CA PRO A 272 17.70 11.26 -7.29
C PRO A 272 17.66 12.03 -5.96
N VAL A 273 18.20 13.27 -5.94
CA VAL A 273 18.23 14.12 -4.74
C VAL A 273 16.82 14.50 -4.29
N ALA A 274 15.94 14.91 -5.22
CA ALA A 274 14.57 15.27 -4.87
C ALA A 274 13.75 14.06 -4.40
N GLN A 275 13.92 12.90 -5.05
CA GLN A 275 13.24 11.66 -4.66
C GLN A 275 13.69 11.15 -3.28
N ASP A 276 14.99 11.23 -2.99
CA ASP A 276 15.54 10.83 -1.69
C ASP A 276 15.06 11.75 -0.57
N ASN A 277 15.08 13.07 -0.77
CA ASN A 277 14.55 14.02 0.20
C ASN A 277 13.05 13.83 0.43
N TYR A 278 12.28 13.56 -0.63
CA TYR A 278 10.86 13.23 -0.50
C TYR A 278 10.64 11.98 0.37
N ARG A 279 11.37 10.88 0.10
CA ARG A 279 11.30 9.66 0.90
C ARG A 279 11.73 9.91 2.35
N ALA A 280 12.81 10.64 2.56
CA ALA A 280 13.30 11.02 3.89
C ALA A 280 12.22 11.78 4.68
N ALA A 281 11.57 12.78 4.09
CA ALA A 281 10.49 13.51 4.72
C ALA A 281 9.27 12.63 5.05
N VAL A 282 8.87 11.75 4.11
CA VAL A 282 7.73 10.83 4.29
C VAL A 282 7.96 9.86 5.46
N PHE A 283 9.13 9.22 5.51
CA PHE A 283 9.42 8.22 6.54
C PHE A 283 9.77 8.84 7.89
N SER A 284 10.63 9.87 7.90
CA SER A 284 11.08 10.47 9.16
C SER A 284 10.08 11.42 9.78
N ARG A 285 9.17 12.00 8.98
CA ARG A 285 8.30 13.14 9.33
C ARG A 285 9.06 14.35 9.89
N ARG A 286 10.32 14.51 9.50
CA ARG A 286 11.14 15.68 9.81
C ARG A 286 11.25 16.58 8.58
N PRO A 287 11.37 17.90 8.78
CA PRO A 287 11.72 18.81 7.68
C PRO A 287 13.02 18.38 7.02
N THR A 288 13.04 18.39 5.69
CA THR A 288 14.21 18.19 4.85
C THR A 288 14.35 19.38 3.92
N SER A 289 15.55 19.64 3.43
CA SER A 289 15.76 20.67 2.41
C SER A 289 16.74 20.22 1.35
N PHE A 290 16.52 20.68 0.13
CA PHE A 290 17.43 20.43 -0.99
C PHE A 290 17.36 21.57 -2.01
N THR A 291 18.39 21.65 -2.85
CA THR A 291 18.47 22.68 -3.90
C THR A 291 18.61 22.02 -5.26
N VAL A 292 17.90 22.53 -6.25
CA VAL A 292 17.84 21.99 -7.60
C VAL A 292 17.76 23.11 -8.63
N LEU A 293 18.36 22.88 -9.80
CA LEU A 293 18.35 23.82 -10.91
C LEU A 293 17.02 23.73 -11.67
N HIS A 294 16.23 24.80 -11.64
CA HIS A 294 15.14 25.04 -12.57
C HIS A 294 15.70 25.62 -13.88
N PRO A 295 15.65 24.88 -15.01
CA PRO A 295 16.18 25.34 -16.28
C PRO A 295 15.52 26.64 -16.76
N PRO A 296 16.23 27.51 -17.51
CA PRO A 296 17.61 27.35 -17.97
C PRO A 296 18.70 27.84 -16.97
N GLY A 297 18.38 28.27 -15.75
CA GLY A 297 19.42 28.87 -14.89
C GLY A 297 19.02 29.32 -13.49
N ARG A 298 17.81 29.02 -13.01
CA ARG A 298 17.34 29.48 -11.69
C ARG A 298 17.49 28.37 -10.67
N TRP A 299 18.27 28.57 -9.62
CA TRP A 299 18.32 27.64 -8.50
C TRP A 299 17.12 27.86 -7.57
N LEU A 300 16.48 26.78 -7.15
CA LEU A 300 15.38 26.79 -6.19
C LEU A 300 15.75 25.92 -5.00
N SER A 301 15.48 26.43 -3.79
CA SER A 301 15.55 25.67 -2.54
C SER A 301 14.15 25.23 -2.16
N PHE A 302 14.04 23.96 -1.78
CA PHE A 302 12.84 23.31 -1.25
C PHE A 302 13.05 22.96 0.22
#